data_AF-A0AAW9KKB8-F1
#
_entry.id   AF-A0AAW9KKB8-F1
#
_cell.length_a   1.000
_cell.length_b   1.000
_cell.length_c   1.000
_cell.angle_alpha   90.00
_cell.angle_beta   90.00
_cell.angle_gamma   90.00
#
_symmetry.space_group_name_H-M   'P 1'
#
loop_
_entity.id
_entity.type
_entity.pdbx_description
1 polymer ?
#
loop_
_entity_poly.entity_id
_entity_poly.type
_entity_poly.pdbx_seq_one_letter_code
_entity_poly.pdbx_strand_id
1 'polypeptide(L)'
;MSMAFYKINDVNIYYEVSGDLNSKTAVVFLNGVMASTNSWNYLSPTFEETGLMVIRHDFRGQLKSDKPKGPYTFSLHAEDAKKLFEELGVEKVHIIGTSYGGEVAMKFAIMYPEMTKSISVIDS
;
A
#
# COMPACT_ATOMS: atom_id res chain seq x y z
N MET A 1 0.23 -16.36 4.07
CA MET A 1 0.62 -15.25 3.18
C MET A 1 0.59 -15.76 1.75
N SER A 2 -0.34 -15.28 0.92
CA SER A 2 -0.21 -15.45 -0.53
C SER A 2 0.66 -14.30 -1.04
N MET A 3 1.84 -14.62 -1.57
CA MET A 3 2.68 -13.66 -2.28
C MET A 3 2.15 -13.55 -3.70
N ALA A 4 1.84 -12.33 -4.15
CA ALA A 4 1.31 -12.13 -5.49
C ALA A 4 1.86 -10.85 -6.12
N PHE A 5 1.89 -10.88 -7.45
CA PHE A 5 2.11 -9.71 -8.27
C PHE A 5 0.77 -9.32 -8.88
N TYR A 6 0.48 -8.02 -8.91
CA TYR A 6 -0.64 -7.49 -9.68
C TYR A 6 -0.10 -6.56 -10.76
N LYS A 7 -0.61 -6.68 -11.99
CA LYS A 7 -0.14 -5.90 -13.14
C LYS A 7 -0.94 -4.59 -13.25
N ILE A 8 -0.29 -3.46 -12.98
CA ILE A 8 -0.88 -2.12 -13.01
C ILE A 8 -0.18 -1.28 -14.07
N ASN A 9 -0.89 -0.86 -15.12
CA ASN A 9 -0.32 -0.04 -16.21
C ASN A 9 0.99 -0.62 -16.77
N ASP A 10 1.01 -1.93 -17.05
CA ASP A 10 2.20 -2.68 -17.50
C ASP A 10 3.37 -2.78 -16.52
N VAL A 11 3.14 -2.48 -15.24
CA VAL A 11 4.11 -2.63 -14.15
C VAL A 11 3.62 -3.72 -13.19
N ASN A 12 4.45 -4.73 -12.92
CA ASN A 12 4.14 -5.72 -11.90
C ASN A 12 4.44 -5.13 -10.51
N ILE A 13 3.39 -4.99 -9.70
CA ILE A 13 3.48 -4.53 -8.32
C ILE A 13 3.42 -5.75 -7.40
N TYR A 14 4.50 -5.96 -6.64
CA TYR A 14 4.57 -6.99 -5.63
C TYR A 14 3.77 -6.56 -4.40
N TYR A 15 2.94 -7.48 -3.88
CA TYR A 15 2.19 -7.25 -2.66
C TYR A 15 2.02 -8.54 -1.84
N GLU A 16 1.70 -8.33 -0.57
CA GLU A 16 1.35 -9.36 0.39
C GLU A 16 0.04 -8.98 1.07
N VAL A 17 -0.84 -9.97 1.22
CA VAL A 17 -2.12 -9.84 1.95
C VAL A 17 -2.20 -10.83 3.11
N SER A 18 -2.79 -10.36 4.20
CA SER A 18 -3.14 -11.15 5.38
C SER A 18 -4.39 -10.57 6.08
N GLY A 19 -4.76 -11.10 7.25
CA GLY A 19 -6.00 -10.74 7.94
C GLY A 19 -7.26 -11.30 7.27
N ASP A 20 -8.39 -10.59 7.40
CA ASP A 20 -9.65 -11.00 6.78
C ASP A 20 -9.72 -10.59 5.30
N LEU A 21 -9.52 -11.56 4.41
CA LEU A 21 -9.55 -11.35 2.96
C LEU A 21 -10.94 -11.00 2.39
N ASN A 22 -12.00 -11.17 3.17
CA ASN A 22 -13.35 -10.76 2.75
C ASN A 22 -13.68 -9.31 3.16
N SER A 23 -12.84 -8.70 3.98
CA SER A 23 -13.07 -7.34 4.46
C SER A 23 -12.93 -6.32 3.33
N LYS A 24 -13.94 -5.46 3.19
CA LYS A 24 -13.93 -4.32 2.27
C LYS A 24 -13.15 -3.12 2.82
N THR A 25 -12.68 -3.19 4.06
CA THR A 25 -11.79 -2.20 4.66
C THR A 25 -10.42 -2.81 4.92
N ALA A 26 -9.36 -2.11 4.54
CA ALA A 26 -8.00 -2.57 4.76
C ALA A 26 -7.16 -1.62 5.63
N VAL A 27 -6.17 -2.18 6.31
CA VAL A 27 -5.00 -1.46 6.82
C VAL A 27 -3.88 -1.65 5.80
N VAL A 28 -3.35 -0.54 5.30
CA VAL A 28 -2.34 -0.51 4.25
C VAL A 28 -1.04 0.07 4.78
N PHE A 29 0.08 -0.60 4.53
CA PHE A 29 1.41 -0.11 4.86
C PHE A 29 2.15 0.41 3.63
N LEU A 30 2.65 1.64 3.70
CA LEU A 30 3.38 2.33 2.62
C LEU A 30 4.85 2.54 2.99
N ASN A 31 5.75 2.00 2.17
CA ASN A 31 7.19 1.95 2.41
C ASN A 31 7.88 3.32 2.35
N GLY A 32 8.92 3.50 3.17
CA GLY A 32 9.94 4.53 2.96
C GLY A 32 10.86 4.19 1.76
N VAL A 33 11.79 5.09 1.44
CA VAL A 33 12.84 4.79 0.45
C VAL A 33 13.71 3.64 0.98
N MET A 34 14.10 2.70 0.10
CA MET A 34 14.87 1.49 0.45
C MET A 34 14.17 0.49 1.40
N ALA A 35 12.92 0.73 1.79
CA ALA A 35 12.12 -0.21 2.59
C ALA A 35 11.36 -1.23 1.71
N SER A 36 10.77 -2.23 2.36
CA SER A 36 10.10 -3.37 1.73
C SER A 36 8.83 -3.77 2.48
N THR A 37 8.03 -4.67 1.90
CA THR A 37 6.97 -5.37 2.65
C THR A 37 7.47 -6.01 3.96
N ASN A 38 8.73 -6.50 4.00
CA ASN A 38 9.32 -7.11 5.19
C ASN A 38 9.59 -6.12 6.32
N SER A 39 9.75 -4.83 6.01
CA SER A 39 9.95 -3.79 7.02
C SER A 39 8.79 -3.68 7.99
N TRP A 40 7.62 -4.18 7.59
CA TRP A 40 6.38 -4.17 8.36
C TRP A 40 6.07 -5.50 9.07
N ASN A 41 6.93 -6.52 8.99
CA ASN A 41 6.65 -7.85 9.54
C ASN A 41 6.41 -7.85 11.06
N TYR A 42 6.96 -6.89 11.80
CA TYR A 42 6.74 -6.78 13.24
C TYR A 42 5.44 -6.03 13.59
N LEU A 43 4.96 -5.15 12.71
CA LEU A 43 3.81 -4.30 12.99
C LEU A 43 2.52 -4.82 12.33
N SER A 44 2.60 -5.31 11.10
CA SER A 44 1.42 -5.77 10.35
C SER A 44 0.61 -6.89 11.02
N PRO A 45 1.21 -7.88 11.73
CA PRO A 45 0.42 -8.94 12.37
C PRO A 45 -0.53 -8.44 13.46
N THR A 46 -0.25 -7.29 14.11
CA THR A 46 -1.13 -6.76 15.17
C THR A 46 -2.48 -6.28 14.64
N PHE A 47 -2.60 -6.08 13.32
CA PHE A 47 -3.84 -5.69 12.67
C PHE A 47 -4.65 -6.88 12.15
N GLU A 48 -4.06 -8.08 12.05
CA GLU A 48 -4.76 -9.26 11.54
C GLU A 48 -5.92 -9.68 12.46
N GLU A 49 -5.79 -9.43 13.77
CA GLU A 49 -6.81 -9.74 14.78
C GLU A 49 -7.99 -8.74 14.79
N THR A 50 -7.90 -7.66 14.00
CA THR A 50 -8.93 -6.60 13.98
C THR A 50 -10.11 -6.89 13.05
N GLY A 51 -10.09 -8.00 12.32
CA GLY A 51 -11.09 -8.30 11.28
C GLY A 51 -10.95 -7.45 10.01
N LEU A 52 -9.79 -6.80 9.83
CA LEU A 52 -9.47 -6.02 8.63
C LEU A 52 -8.56 -6.82 7.70
N MET A 53 -8.64 -6.50 6.40
CA MET A 53 -7.61 -6.95 5.46
C MET A 53 -6.33 -6.16 5.74
N VAL A 54 -5.18 -6.82 5.68
CA VAL A 54 -3.88 -6.17 5.84
C VAL A 54 -3.12 -6.25 4.51
N ILE A 55 -2.71 -5.10 3.97
CA ILE A 55 -2.04 -4.98 2.68
C ILE A 55 -0.67 -4.34 2.87
N ARG A 56 0.34 -4.98 2.28
CA ARG A 56 1.70 -4.45 2.15
C ARG A 56 2.12 -4.57 0.69
N HIS A 57 2.76 -3.55 0.14
CA HIS A 57 3.28 -3.63 -1.22
C HIS A 57 4.61 -2.91 -1.37
N ASP A 58 5.40 -3.34 -2.34
CA ASP A 58 6.57 -2.59 -2.79
C ASP A 58 6.11 -1.62 -3.87
N PHE A 59 6.44 -0.33 -3.73
CA PHE A 59 6.12 0.64 -4.78
C PHE A 59 6.80 0.28 -6.11
N ARG A 60 6.25 0.74 -7.24
CA ARG A 60 7.02 0.74 -8.50
C ARG A 60 8.41 1.33 -8.26
N GLY A 61 9.44 0.75 -8.86
CA GLY A 61 10.82 1.18 -8.61
C GLY A 61 11.45 0.61 -7.33
N GLN A 62 10.70 -0.06 -6.46
CA GLN A 62 11.22 -0.65 -5.22
C GLN A 62 11.28 -2.18 -5.30
N LEU A 63 12.45 -2.72 -4.91
CA LEU A 63 12.66 -4.12 -4.52
C LEU A 63 12.02 -5.18 -5.42
N LYS A 64 10.90 -5.79 -5.04
CA LYS A 64 10.30 -6.87 -5.83
C LYS A 64 9.43 -6.35 -6.98
N SER A 65 8.90 -5.13 -6.87
CA SER A 65 8.14 -4.51 -7.96
C SER A 65 9.06 -4.13 -9.13
N ASP A 66 8.44 -4.03 -10.31
CA ASP A 66 9.11 -3.62 -11.55
C ASP A 66 9.67 -2.19 -11.43
N LYS A 67 10.76 -1.92 -12.15
CA LYS A 67 11.54 -0.67 -12.08
C LYS A 67 11.65 0.00 -13.44
N PRO A 68 10.51 0.36 -14.08
CA PRO A 68 10.53 1.02 -15.37
C PRO A 68 11.21 2.39 -15.27
N LYS A 69 11.68 2.95 -16.38
CA LYS A 69 12.29 4.29 -16.36
C LYS A 69 11.27 5.33 -15.85
N GLY A 70 11.72 6.22 -14.98
CA GLY A 70 10.91 7.30 -14.39
C GLY A 70 10.60 8.44 -15.36
N PRO A 71 10.00 9.55 -14.86
CA PRO A 71 9.96 9.95 -13.45
C PRO A 71 8.88 9.24 -12.64
N TYR A 72 9.11 9.10 -11.33
CA TYR A 72 8.09 8.68 -10.37
C TYR A 72 7.60 9.89 -9.58
N THR A 73 6.31 9.93 -9.28
CA THR A 73 5.69 11.00 -8.50
C THR A 73 4.83 10.40 -7.40
N PHE A 74 4.57 11.16 -6.34
CA PHE A 74 3.66 10.70 -5.29
C PHE A 74 2.24 10.44 -5.81
N SER A 75 1.77 11.22 -6.80
CA SER A 75 0.49 10.96 -7.47
C SER A 75 0.48 9.59 -8.16
N LEU A 76 1.55 9.26 -8.88
CA LEU A 76 1.65 7.98 -9.58
C LEU A 76 1.65 6.80 -8.60
N HIS A 77 2.36 6.92 -7.47
CA HIS A 77 2.33 5.89 -6.43
C HIS A 77 0.96 5.77 -5.76
N ALA A 78 0.27 6.89 -5.54
CA ALA A 78 -1.09 6.87 -5.02
C ALA A 78 -2.08 6.22 -6.00
N GLU A 79 -1.94 6.48 -7.31
CA GLU A 79 -2.75 5.86 -8.37
C GLU A 79 -2.53 4.35 -8.45
N ASP A 80 -1.28 3.88 -8.36
CA ASP A 80 -0.97 2.45 -8.33
C ASP A 80 -1.56 1.78 -7.10
N ALA A 81 -1.37 2.38 -5.92
CA ALA A 81 -1.92 1.89 -4.68
C ALA A 81 -3.45 1.79 -4.77
N LYS A 82 -4.12 2.82 -5.30
CA LYS A 82 -5.57 2.85 -5.48
C LYS A 82 -6.04 1.71 -6.37
N LYS A 83 -5.40 1.50 -7.53
CA LYS A 83 -5.72 0.40 -8.44
C LYS A 83 -5.48 -0.96 -7.77
N LEU A 84 -4.38 -1.14 -7.05
CA LEU A 84 -4.13 -2.36 -6.30
C LEU A 84 -5.26 -2.63 -5.29
N PHE A 85 -5.72 -1.62 -4.56
CA PHE A 85 -6.77 -1.79 -3.55
C PHE A 85 -8.13 -2.12 -4.19
N GLU A 86 -8.48 -1.46 -5.30
CA GLU A 86 -9.70 -1.77 -6.06
C GLU A 86 -9.72 -3.21 -6.55
N GLU A 87 -8.58 -3.71 -7.06
CA GLU A 87 -8.42 -5.07 -7.57
C GLU A 87 -8.45 -6.13 -6.46
N LEU A 88 -8.03 -5.76 -5.25
CA LEU A 88 -8.20 -6.58 -4.05
C LEU A 88 -9.62 -6.47 -3.46
N GLY A 89 -10.52 -5.71 -4.11
CA GLY A 89 -11.90 -5.53 -3.69
C GLY A 89 -12.05 -4.68 -2.43
N VAL A 90 -11.07 -3.82 -2.13
CA VAL A 90 -11.09 -2.89 -0.99
C VAL A 90 -11.80 -1.61 -1.37
N GLU A 91 -12.68 -1.14 -0.50
CA GLU A 91 -13.48 0.08 -0.67
C GLU A 91 -13.01 1.22 0.23
N LYS A 92 -12.43 0.89 1.39
CA LYS A 92 -11.96 1.87 2.38
C LYS A 92 -10.59 1.47 2.94
N VAL A 93 -9.72 2.44 3.23
CA VAL A 93 -8.38 2.17 3.76
C VAL A 93 -8.01 3.04 4.97
N HIS A 94 -7.38 2.42 5.95
CA HIS A 94 -6.52 3.08 6.93
C HIS A 94 -5.08 2.96 6.43
N ILE A 95 -4.37 4.07 6.24
CA ILE A 95 -3.03 4.06 5.66
C ILE A 95 -2.00 4.37 6.74
N ILE A 96 -0.97 3.53 6.84
CA ILE A 96 0.20 3.74 7.69
C ILE A 96 1.40 3.90 6.76
N GLY A 97 1.97 5.10 6.73
CA GLY A 97 3.10 5.44 5.85
C GLY A 97 4.30 5.97 6.62
N THR A 98 5.51 5.60 6.20
CA THR A 98 6.75 6.18 6.76
C THR A 98 7.55 6.93 5.71
N SER A 99 8.06 8.11 6.06
CA SER A 99 8.86 8.97 5.17
C SER A 99 8.23 9.11 3.78
N TYR A 100 8.85 8.54 2.74
CA TYR A 100 8.29 8.47 1.38
C TYR A 100 6.85 7.95 1.33
N GLY A 101 6.55 6.90 2.10
CA GLY A 101 5.20 6.34 2.19
C GLY A 101 4.22 7.27 2.93
N GLY A 102 4.72 8.13 3.82
CA GLY A 102 3.92 9.20 4.45
C GLY A 102 3.50 10.26 3.43
N GLU A 103 4.42 10.70 2.57
CA GLU A 103 4.13 11.61 1.46
C GLU A 103 3.10 11.02 0.47
N VAL A 104 3.26 9.73 0.11
CA VAL A 104 2.27 9.04 -0.72
C VAL A 104 0.93 8.91 0.00
N ALA A 105 0.90 8.65 1.31
CA ALA A 105 -0.35 8.56 2.09
C ALA A 105 -1.10 9.89 2.10
N MET A 106 -0.41 11.01 2.33
CA MET A 106 -1.00 12.35 2.27
C MET A 106 -1.54 12.64 0.86
N LYS A 107 -0.76 12.30 -0.17
CA LYS A 107 -1.20 12.49 -1.56
C LYS A 107 -2.42 11.65 -1.90
N PHE A 108 -2.45 10.39 -1.45
CA PHE A 108 -3.58 9.48 -1.61
C PHE A 108 -4.84 10.04 -0.95
N ALA A 109 -4.76 10.49 0.29
CA ALA A 109 -5.90 11.04 1.03
C ALA A 109 -6.52 12.27 0.35
N ILE A 110 -5.69 13.12 -0.28
CA ILE A 110 -6.15 14.26 -1.07
C ILE A 110 -6.85 13.82 -2.36
N MET A 111 -6.31 12.82 -3.05
CA MET A 111 -6.83 12.35 -4.34
C MET A 111 -8.08 11.47 -4.21
N TYR A 112 -8.15 10.69 -3.13
CA TYR A 112 -9.19 9.68 -2.90
C TYR A 112 -9.80 9.77 -1.50
N PRO A 113 -10.32 10.95 -1.08
CA PRO A 113 -10.84 11.15 0.27
C PRO A 113 -11.98 10.18 0.59
N GLU A 114 -12.78 9.81 -0.41
CA GLU A 114 -13.85 8.82 -0.26
C GLU A 114 -13.34 7.42 0.05
N MET A 115 -12.13 7.04 -0.36
CA MET A 115 -11.54 5.74 -0.02
C MET A 115 -10.77 5.80 1.32
N THR A 116 -10.32 6.97 1.76
CA THR A 116 -9.49 7.11 2.96
C THR A 116 -10.31 7.27 4.24
N LYS A 117 -10.14 6.34 5.19
CA LYS A 117 -10.68 6.47 6.56
C LYS A 117 -9.74 7.23 7.50
N SER A 118 -8.44 6.93 7.44
CA SER A 118 -7.42 7.65 8.21
C SER A 118 -6.04 7.49 7.58
N ILE A 119 -5.12 8.38 7.96
CA ILE A 119 -3.69 8.24 7.70
C ILE A 119 -2.91 8.36 9.01
N SER A 120 -1.86 7.56 9.14
CA SER A 120 -0.84 7.64 10.18
C SER A 120 0.51 7.83 9.49
N VAL A 121 1.15 8.98 9.75
CA VAL A 121 2.41 9.38 9.12
C VAL A 121 3.55 9.23 10.14
N ILE A 122 4.57 8.46 9.79
CA ILE A 122 5.70 8.13 10.66
C ILE A 122 6.97 8.74 10.07
N ASP A 123 7.47 9.82 10.69
CA ASP A 123 8.73 10.48 10.36
C ASP A 123 8.83 10.90 8.88
N SER A 124 8.14 11.98 8.51
CA SER A 124 7.95 12.46 7.12
C SER A 124 8.21 13.95 7.00
#